data_AF-A0A194WTL5-F1
#
_entry.id   AF-A0A194WTL5-F1
#
_cell.length_a   1.000
_cell.length_b   1.000
_cell.length_c   1.000
_cell.angle_alpha   90.00
_cell.angle_beta   90.00
_cell.angle_gamma   90.00
#
_symmetry.space_group_name_H-M   'P 1'
#
loop_
_entity.id
_entity.type
_entity.pdbx_description
1 polymer ?
#
loop_
_entity_poly.entity_id
_entity_poly.type
_entity_poly.pdbx_seq_one_letter_code
_entity_poly.pdbx_strand_id
1 'polypeptide(L)'
;MTSTLPPNIQHLINPRNALLTTISLPILYLAYTDYRAWLSVGRGGLPHNPFGYLIATLLRPLKAARFDTSFISNPRILEKSGPAGEKAHLSEDDIPRRKGERPEVCGWILPQRQLNQKATEDFREYFQTLITSLASSQPSQLQVSISVLERTGPALFIHPSIIKHLGAGGTRNEIAHLHESDGSMHVSLAPSDAKLIIERGWGERFGLSGSILPVTYTMVYAPRDEEEMRIAETIVRAGVKFMLGEEV
;
A
#
# COMPACT_ATOMS: atom_id res chain seq x y z
N MET A 1 71.39 0.45 -2.08
CA MET A 1 70.58 1.10 -3.14
C MET A 1 69.15 1.18 -2.65
N THR A 2 68.84 2.25 -1.92
CA THR A 2 67.53 2.53 -1.33
C THR A 2 66.67 3.23 -2.37
N SER A 3 65.73 2.50 -2.97
CA SER A 3 64.72 3.06 -3.87
C SER A 3 63.75 3.90 -3.06
N THR A 4 63.93 5.22 -3.08
CA THR A 4 62.98 6.18 -2.53
C THR A 4 61.85 6.37 -3.54
N LEU A 5 60.69 5.76 -3.26
CA LEU A 5 59.45 6.05 -3.97
C LEU A 5 59.12 7.56 -3.89
N PRO A 6 58.55 8.16 -4.95
CA PRO A 6 58.26 9.59 -5.00
C PRO A 6 57.24 10.03 -3.92
N PRO A 7 57.38 11.25 -3.38
CA PRO A 7 56.61 11.74 -2.21
C PRO A 7 55.10 11.94 -2.46
N ASN A 8 54.59 11.63 -3.65
CA ASN A 8 53.21 11.91 -4.05
C ASN A 8 52.21 10.74 -3.83
N ILE A 9 52.63 9.66 -3.15
CA ILE A 9 51.76 8.49 -2.88
C ILE A 9 51.53 8.27 -1.37
N GLN A 10 52.26 8.94 -0.48
CA GLN A 10 52.16 8.72 0.97
C GLN A 10 50.82 9.18 1.58
N HIS A 11 50.10 10.11 0.94
CA HIS A 11 48.75 10.52 1.39
C HIS A 11 47.65 9.50 1.05
N LEU A 12 47.89 8.58 0.12
CA LEU A 12 46.95 7.50 -0.23
C LEU A 12 46.97 6.34 0.79
N ILE A 13 47.97 6.29 1.68
CA ILE A 13 48.13 5.27 2.72
C ILE A 13 47.97 5.91 4.11
N ASN A 14 46.94 6.75 4.29
CA ASN A 14 46.55 7.17 5.63
C ASN A 14 45.59 6.10 6.20
N PRO A 15 45.90 5.41 7.32
CA PRO A 15 45.05 4.34 7.86
C PRO A 15 43.63 4.80 8.19
N ARG A 16 43.42 6.10 8.45
CA ARG A 16 42.08 6.71 8.56
C ARG A 16 41.30 6.71 7.24
N ASN A 17 41.98 6.96 6.11
CA ASN A 17 41.37 6.93 4.78
C ASN A 17 41.10 5.49 4.32
N ALA A 18 41.95 4.53 4.72
CA ALA A 18 41.74 3.10 4.48
C ALA A 18 40.52 2.57 5.25
N LEU A 19 40.33 2.96 6.51
CA LEU A 19 39.15 2.56 7.30
C LEU A 19 37.84 3.15 6.74
N LEU A 20 37.84 4.43 6.33
CA LEU A 20 36.69 5.11 5.71
C LEU A 20 36.33 4.51 4.33
N THR A 21 37.32 4.05 3.55
CA THR A 21 37.08 3.37 2.27
C THR A 21 36.61 1.92 2.45
N THR A 22 37.08 1.21 3.48
CA THR A 22 36.69 -0.19 3.74
C THR A 22 35.25 -0.32 4.25
N ILE A 23 34.75 0.65 5.02
CA ILE A 23 33.36 0.66 5.52
C ILE A 23 32.37 1.23 4.48
N SER A 24 32.82 2.17 3.65
CA SER A 24 31.93 2.79 2.64
C SER A 24 31.55 1.84 1.51
N LEU A 25 32.43 0.93 1.08
CA LEU A 25 32.12 -0.03 0.00
C LEU A 25 30.95 -0.97 0.35
N PRO A 26 30.90 -1.66 1.50
CA PRO A 26 29.74 -2.46 1.90
C PRO A 26 28.45 -1.65 2.02
N ILE A 27 28.51 -0.44 2.60
CA ILE A 27 27.33 0.42 2.76
C ILE A 27 26.80 0.87 1.39
N LEU A 28 27.69 1.29 0.49
CA LEU A 28 27.33 1.67 -0.88
C LEU A 28 26.76 0.47 -1.65
N TYR A 29 27.34 -0.71 -1.48
CA TYR A 29 26.82 -1.94 -2.08
C TYR A 29 25.42 -2.27 -1.56
N LEU A 30 25.20 -2.24 -0.23
CA LEU A 30 23.89 -2.48 0.37
C LEU A 30 22.85 -1.45 -0.09
N ALA A 31 23.22 -0.16 -0.09
CA ALA A 31 22.35 0.90 -0.59
C ALA A 31 22.03 0.75 -2.08
N TYR A 32 23.00 0.32 -2.89
CA TYR A 32 22.78 0.03 -4.30
C TYR A 32 21.85 -1.18 -4.47
N THR A 33 22.07 -2.28 -3.75
CA THR A 33 21.20 -3.46 -3.83
C THR A 33 19.78 -3.17 -3.37
N ASP A 34 19.60 -2.41 -2.28
CA ASP A 34 18.29 -1.99 -1.79
C ASP A 34 17.60 -1.06 -2.80
N TYR A 35 18.33 -0.12 -3.38
CA TYR A 35 17.83 0.73 -4.46
C TYR A 35 17.39 -0.08 -5.69
N ARG A 36 18.19 -1.05 -6.13
CA ARG A 36 17.84 -1.93 -7.27
C ARG A 36 16.61 -2.78 -6.95
N ALA A 37 16.50 -3.28 -5.73
CA ALA A 37 15.33 -4.02 -5.28
C ALA A 37 14.08 -3.11 -5.22
N TRP A 38 14.21 -1.88 -4.76
CA TRP A 38 13.14 -0.88 -4.78
C TRP A 38 12.69 -0.53 -6.20
N LEU A 39 13.60 -0.40 -7.17
CA LEU A 39 13.23 -0.23 -8.57
C LEU A 39 12.48 -1.46 -9.12
N SER A 40 12.88 -2.66 -8.71
CA SER A 40 12.31 -3.91 -9.22
C SER A 40 10.84 -4.12 -8.83
N VAL A 41 10.37 -3.51 -7.74
CA VAL A 41 8.96 -3.62 -7.34
C VAL A 41 8.01 -2.77 -8.21
N GLY A 42 8.55 -1.91 -9.07
CA GLY A 42 7.77 -1.17 -10.07
C GLY A 42 7.53 0.30 -9.72
N ARG A 43 6.76 0.97 -10.57
CA ARG A 43 6.32 2.36 -10.37
C ARG A 43 5.25 2.44 -9.29
N GLY A 44 5.00 3.65 -8.79
CA GLY A 44 3.90 3.99 -7.88
C GLY A 44 3.91 5.48 -7.56
N GLY A 45 3.43 5.85 -6.37
CA GLY A 45 3.27 7.26 -5.97
C GLY A 45 4.55 8.12 -5.91
N LEU A 46 5.74 7.50 -5.85
CA LEU A 46 7.03 8.22 -5.83
C LEU A 46 7.71 8.21 -7.22
N PRO A 47 8.52 9.24 -7.55
CA PRO A 47 9.31 9.24 -8.79
C PRO A 47 10.21 8.01 -8.87
N HIS A 48 10.10 7.21 -9.93
CA HIS A 48 10.86 5.97 -10.11
C HIS A 48 12.32 6.27 -10.52
N ASN A 49 13.11 6.85 -9.61
CA ASN A 49 14.50 7.30 -9.79
C ASN A 49 15.19 7.42 -8.41
N PRO A 50 16.50 7.79 -8.33
CA PRO A 50 17.19 7.89 -7.04
C PRO A 50 16.57 8.88 -6.05
N PHE A 51 15.90 9.93 -6.52
CA PHE A 51 15.23 10.90 -5.66
C PHE A 51 14.01 10.31 -4.96
N GLY A 52 13.18 9.53 -5.67
CA GLY A 52 12.07 8.80 -5.04
C GLY A 52 12.55 7.75 -4.05
N TYR A 53 13.66 7.06 -4.35
CA TYR A 53 14.28 6.13 -3.41
C TYR A 53 14.74 6.81 -2.10
N LEU A 54 15.34 8.00 -2.22
CA LEU A 54 15.72 8.78 -1.04
C LEU A 54 14.49 9.11 -0.19
N ILE A 55 13.38 9.56 -0.80
CA ILE A 55 12.12 9.81 -0.09
C ILE A 55 11.62 8.52 0.58
N ALA A 56 11.56 7.41 -0.14
CA ALA A 56 11.11 6.12 0.40
C ALA A 56 11.95 5.68 1.61
N THR A 57 13.27 5.94 1.57
CA THR A 57 14.21 5.64 2.67
C THR A 57 13.93 6.52 3.88
N LEU A 58 13.75 7.83 3.69
CA LEU A 58 13.46 8.79 4.76
C LEU A 58 12.10 8.55 5.42
N LEU A 59 11.14 7.95 4.70
CA LEU A 59 9.83 7.60 5.24
C LEU A 59 9.84 6.33 6.10
N ARG A 60 10.85 5.46 6.02
CA ARG A 60 10.91 4.17 6.74
C ARG A 60 10.59 4.27 8.25
N PRO A 61 11.12 5.26 9.01
CA PRO A 61 10.85 5.36 10.45
C PRO A 61 9.38 5.64 10.78
N LEU A 62 8.59 6.12 9.82
CA LEU A 62 7.16 6.42 10.00
C LEU A 62 6.25 5.21 9.71
N LYS A 63 6.83 4.06 9.37
CA LYS A 63 6.07 2.87 8.99
C LYS A 63 5.28 2.33 10.18
N ALA A 64 3.95 2.43 10.10
CA ALA A 64 3.04 1.83 11.05
C ALA A 64 3.17 0.30 11.07
N ALA A 65 2.85 -0.30 12.21
CA ALA A 65 2.75 -1.75 12.34
C ALA A 65 1.63 -2.28 11.43
N ARG A 66 2.01 -3.13 10.47
CA ARG A 66 1.15 -3.63 9.39
C ARG A 66 -0.12 -4.34 9.85
N PHE A 67 -0.01 -5.07 10.96
CA PHE A 67 -1.06 -5.94 11.49
C PHE A 67 -1.69 -5.42 12.79
N ASP A 68 -1.26 -4.23 13.23
CA ASP A 68 -1.80 -3.64 14.46
C ASP A 68 -3.23 -3.13 14.22
N THR A 69 -4.18 -3.78 14.91
CA THR A 69 -5.60 -3.41 14.92
C THR A 69 -6.03 -2.61 16.16
N SER A 70 -5.09 -2.23 17.04
CA SER A 70 -5.39 -1.45 18.24
C SER A 70 -5.93 -0.05 17.95
N PHE A 71 -5.85 0.41 16.69
CA PHE A 71 -6.49 1.65 16.23
C PHE A 71 -8.00 1.68 16.48
N ILE A 72 -8.66 0.52 16.54
CA ILE A 72 -10.08 0.42 16.85
C ILE A 72 -10.40 0.94 18.27
N SER A 73 -9.42 0.88 19.17
CA SER A 73 -9.56 1.36 20.54
C SER A 73 -9.20 2.83 20.69
N ASN A 74 -8.87 3.54 19.60
CA ASN A 74 -8.47 4.94 19.62
C ASN A 74 -9.61 5.85 19.13
N PRO A 75 -10.32 6.56 20.04
CA PRO A 75 -11.48 7.37 19.67
C PRO A 75 -11.16 8.46 18.64
N ARG A 76 -9.97 9.06 18.71
CA ARG A 76 -9.56 10.13 17.77
C ARG A 76 -9.40 9.64 16.34
N ILE A 77 -9.03 8.37 16.16
CA ILE A 77 -8.92 7.76 14.83
C ILE A 77 -10.31 7.44 14.30
N LEU A 78 -11.21 6.94 15.15
CA LEU A 78 -12.58 6.61 14.76
C LEU A 78 -13.42 7.86 14.46
N GLU A 79 -13.28 8.93 15.24
CA GLU A 79 -13.99 10.20 15.03
C GLU A 79 -13.74 10.78 13.62
N LYS A 80 -12.52 10.60 13.08
CA LYS A 80 -12.18 10.99 11.71
C LYS A 80 -12.96 10.22 10.64
N SER A 81 -13.51 9.06 10.98
CA SER A 81 -14.34 8.25 10.09
C SER A 81 -15.82 8.68 10.11
N GLY A 82 -16.22 9.51 11.08
CA GLY A 82 -17.59 9.96 11.28
C GLY A 82 -18.59 8.83 11.55
N PRO A 83 -19.91 9.12 11.56
CA PRO A 83 -20.94 8.13 11.85
C PRO A 83 -20.96 6.93 10.88
N ALA A 84 -20.57 7.14 9.62
CA ALA A 84 -20.43 6.05 8.64
C ALA A 84 -19.35 5.04 9.04
N GLY A 85 -18.31 5.47 9.77
CA GLY A 85 -17.24 4.60 10.25
C GLY A 85 -17.61 3.75 11.48
N GLU A 86 -18.75 3.99 12.10
CA GLU A 86 -19.26 3.15 13.20
C GLU A 86 -19.95 1.88 12.69
N LYS A 87 -20.33 1.87 11.41
CA LYS A 87 -21.05 0.77 10.77
C LYS A 87 -20.07 -0.18 10.09
N ALA A 88 -20.30 -1.48 10.27
CA ALA A 88 -19.61 -2.53 9.52
C ALA A 88 -20.40 -2.88 8.26
N HIS A 89 -19.72 -3.14 7.16
CA HIS A 89 -20.32 -3.63 5.92
C HIS A 89 -19.92 -5.08 5.60
N LEU A 90 -19.07 -5.68 6.44
CA LEU A 90 -18.68 -7.08 6.39
C LEU A 90 -19.09 -7.79 7.69
N SER A 91 -19.59 -9.01 7.56
CA SER A 91 -19.79 -9.93 8.67
C SER A 91 -18.66 -10.95 8.78
N GLU A 92 -18.61 -11.67 9.90
CA GLU A 92 -17.63 -12.74 10.09
C GLU A 92 -17.80 -13.91 9.11
N ASP A 93 -19.01 -14.12 8.60
CA ASP A 93 -19.35 -15.16 7.63
C ASP A 93 -18.90 -14.78 6.22
N ASP A 94 -18.92 -13.48 5.89
CA ASP A 94 -18.41 -12.96 4.62
C ASP A 94 -16.89 -13.12 4.49
N ILE A 95 -16.17 -13.07 5.63
CA ILE A 95 -14.71 -13.01 5.68
C ILE A 95 -14.17 -14.21 6.49
N PRO A 96 -14.15 -15.43 5.94
CA PRO A 96 -13.53 -16.59 6.59
C PRO A 96 -12.03 -16.34 6.81
N ARG A 97 -11.36 -17.13 7.66
CA ARG A 97 -9.90 -17.01 7.80
C ARG A 97 -9.22 -17.42 6.49
N ARG A 98 -8.31 -16.58 5.99
CA ARG A 98 -7.52 -16.86 4.80
C ARG A 98 -6.65 -18.11 5.03
N LYS A 99 -6.64 -19.04 4.07
CA LYS A 99 -5.89 -20.30 4.17
C LYS A 99 -4.38 -20.06 3.95
N GLY A 100 -3.54 -20.66 4.78
CA GLY A 100 -2.08 -20.59 4.66
C GLY A 100 -1.48 -19.24 5.04
N GLU A 101 -0.18 -19.08 4.75
CA GLU A 101 0.59 -17.91 5.16
C GLU A 101 0.22 -16.63 4.41
N ARG A 102 0.40 -15.49 5.07
CA ARG A 102 0.33 -14.17 4.45
C ARG A 102 1.37 -14.03 3.34
N PRO A 103 1.09 -13.23 2.30
CA PRO A 103 2.11 -12.91 1.33
C PRO A 103 3.20 -12.03 1.93
N GLU A 104 4.38 -12.10 1.33
CA GLU A 104 5.48 -11.21 1.61
C GLU A 104 5.21 -9.85 0.96
N VAL A 105 5.23 -8.78 1.75
CA VAL A 105 5.09 -7.40 1.25
C VAL A 105 6.38 -6.64 1.47
N CYS A 106 6.83 -5.92 0.45
CA CYS A 106 8.14 -5.24 0.40
C CYS A 106 8.44 -4.35 1.62
N GLY A 107 9.71 -4.17 1.96
CA GLY A 107 10.12 -3.42 3.17
C GLY A 107 9.81 -1.92 3.14
N TRP A 108 9.73 -1.31 1.96
CA TRP A 108 9.42 0.11 1.80
C TRP A 108 7.94 0.41 2.06
N ILE A 109 7.63 1.67 2.34
CA ILE A 109 6.24 2.16 2.47
C ILE A 109 5.64 2.44 1.09
N LEU A 110 6.45 3.03 0.20
CA LEU A 110 6.03 3.48 -1.13
C LEU A 110 7.06 3.03 -2.19
N PRO A 111 6.62 2.32 -3.25
CA PRO A 111 5.31 1.67 -3.37
C PRO A 111 5.17 0.51 -2.38
N GLN A 112 3.94 0.20 -1.94
CA GLN A 112 3.66 -1.02 -1.17
C GLN A 112 3.28 -2.13 -2.14
N ARG A 113 4.06 -3.21 -2.18
CA ARG A 113 3.94 -4.27 -3.19
C ARG A 113 4.03 -5.66 -2.60
N GLN A 114 3.21 -6.55 -3.16
CA GLN A 114 3.25 -7.97 -2.86
C GLN A 114 4.37 -8.63 -3.68
N LEU A 115 5.28 -9.34 -3.00
CA LEU A 115 6.46 -9.95 -3.61
C LEU A 115 6.19 -11.37 -4.11
N ASN A 116 5.34 -12.10 -3.41
CA ASN A 116 4.92 -13.47 -3.76
C ASN A 116 3.38 -13.57 -3.82
N GLN A 117 2.83 -14.76 -4.11
CA GLN A 117 1.38 -15.01 -4.20
C GLN A 117 0.61 -14.01 -5.11
N LYS A 118 1.24 -13.53 -6.18
CA LYS A 118 0.67 -12.53 -7.10
C LYS A 118 -0.54 -13.10 -7.85
N ALA A 119 -1.49 -12.24 -8.19
CA ALA A 119 -2.63 -12.62 -9.02
C ALA A 119 -2.18 -13.08 -10.42
N THR A 120 -2.95 -14.00 -11.00
CA THR A 120 -2.89 -14.30 -12.44
C THR A 120 -3.43 -13.13 -13.25
N GLU A 121 -3.14 -13.12 -14.55
CA GLU A 121 -3.68 -12.11 -15.48
C GLU A 121 -5.21 -12.03 -15.41
N ASP A 122 -5.88 -13.18 -15.50
CA ASP A 122 -7.34 -13.28 -15.48
C ASP A 122 -7.97 -12.61 -14.24
N PHE A 123 -7.34 -12.75 -13.07
CA PHE A 123 -7.82 -12.08 -11.86
C PHE A 123 -7.57 -10.58 -11.86
N ARG A 124 -6.48 -10.10 -12.47
CA ARG A 124 -6.26 -8.65 -12.64
C ARG A 124 -7.31 -8.06 -13.58
N GLU A 125 -7.56 -8.72 -14.71
CA GLU A 125 -8.59 -8.31 -15.68
C GLU A 125 -9.99 -8.33 -15.05
N TYR A 126 -10.26 -9.31 -14.20
CA TYR A 126 -11.49 -9.37 -13.40
C TYR A 126 -11.67 -8.12 -12.54
N PHE A 127 -10.66 -7.76 -11.73
CA PHE A 127 -10.77 -6.57 -10.86
C PHE A 127 -10.82 -5.26 -11.63
N GLN A 128 -10.11 -5.16 -12.76
CA GLN A 128 -10.23 -4.00 -13.65
C GLN A 128 -11.66 -3.87 -14.22
N THR A 129 -12.28 -4.99 -14.59
CA THR A 129 -13.66 -5.04 -15.06
C THR A 129 -14.63 -4.72 -13.93
N LEU A 130 -14.42 -5.25 -12.72
CA LEU A 130 -15.23 -4.96 -11.54
C LEU A 130 -15.24 -3.47 -11.22
N ILE A 131 -14.08 -2.81 -11.20
CA ILE A 131 -13.95 -1.36 -10.95
C ILE A 131 -14.78 -0.58 -11.97
N THR A 132 -14.68 -0.95 -13.25
CA THR A 132 -15.40 -0.27 -14.33
C THR A 132 -16.91 -0.53 -14.24
N SER A 133 -17.32 -1.77 -13.98
CA SER A 133 -18.71 -2.18 -13.83
C SER A 133 -19.40 -1.47 -12.65
N LEU A 134 -18.72 -1.37 -11.51
CA LEU A 134 -19.22 -0.64 -10.33
C LEU A 134 -19.52 0.82 -10.68
N ALA A 135 -18.58 1.51 -11.34
CA ALA A 135 -18.79 2.88 -11.78
C ALA A 135 -19.94 3.01 -12.78
N SER A 136 -20.01 2.13 -13.78
CA SER A 136 -21.09 2.14 -14.78
C SER A 136 -22.47 1.81 -14.21
N SER A 137 -22.54 1.03 -13.12
CA SER A 137 -23.81 0.70 -12.47
C SER A 137 -24.41 1.86 -11.67
N GLN A 138 -23.58 2.81 -11.22
CA GLN A 138 -23.99 3.96 -10.41
C GLN A 138 -23.29 5.25 -10.87
N PRO A 139 -23.48 5.69 -12.13
CA PRO A 139 -22.68 6.77 -12.73
C PRO A 139 -22.90 8.15 -12.07
N SER A 140 -23.99 8.34 -11.32
CA SER A 140 -24.23 9.55 -10.54
C SER A 140 -23.43 9.60 -9.23
N GLN A 141 -22.92 8.45 -8.76
CA GLN A 141 -22.28 8.29 -7.46
C GLN A 141 -20.82 7.87 -7.56
N LEU A 142 -20.44 7.15 -8.63
CA LEU A 142 -19.13 6.54 -8.80
C LEU A 142 -18.52 6.92 -10.15
N GLN A 143 -17.19 6.96 -10.21
CA GLN A 143 -16.45 7.16 -11.45
C GLN A 143 -15.14 6.38 -11.45
N VAL A 144 -14.61 6.10 -12.64
CA VAL A 144 -13.23 5.59 -12.80
C VAL A 144 -12.31 6.76 -13.17
N SER A 145 -11.13 6.81 -12.56
CA SER A 145 -10.05 7.70 -12.97
C SER A 145 -8.70 7.03 -12.70
N ILE A 146 -7.60 7.69 -13.06
CA ILE A 146 -6.26 7.24 -12.68
C ILE A 146 -6.10 7.43 -11.17
N SER A 147 -5.55 6.42 -10.47
CA SER A 147 -5.28 6.52 -9.03
C SER A 147 -4.43 7.75 -8.72
N VAL A 148 -4.83 8.51 -7.71
CA VAL A 148 -4.08 9.69 -7.24
C VAL A 148 -2.90 9.26 -6.37
N LEU A 149 -3.06 8.16 -5.64
CA LEU A 149 -2.07 7.64 -4.69
C LEU A 149 -1.02 6.77 -5.39
N GLU A 150 -1.45 5.96 -6.35
CA GLU A 150 -0.58 5.08 -7.14
C GLU A 150 -0.02 5.77 -8.39
N ARG A 151 -0.70 6.80 -8.92
CA ARG A 151 -0.36 7.56 -10.14
C ARG A 151 -0.40 6.75 -11.44
N THR A 152 -0.79 5.49 -11.35
CA THR A 152 -0.96 4.55 -12.47
C THR A 152 -2.18 3.69 -12.22
N GLY A 153 -2.70 3.08 -13.29
CA GLY A 153 -3.83 2.16 -13.23
C GLY A 153 -5.20 2.81 -12.95
N PRO A 154 -6.29 2.11 -13.31
CA PRO A 154 -7.65 2.55 -13.00
C PRO A 154 -7.94 2.39 -11.51
N ALA A 155 -8.64 3.37 -10.97
CA ALA A 155 -9.14 3.38 -9.60
C ALA A 155 -10.60 3.81 -9.59
N LEU A 156 -11.35 3.25 -8.64
CA LEU A 156 -12.72 3.61 -8.37
C LEU A 156 -12.76 4.80 -7.41
N PHE A 157 -13.57 5.80 -7.74
CA PHE A 157 -13.75 7.00 -6.95
C PHE A 157 -15.22 7.29 -6.66
N ILE A 158 -15.48 7.97 -5.56
CA ILE A 158 -16.73 8.72 -5.38
C ILE A 158 -16.78 9.84 -6.43
N HIS A 159 -17.92 9.96 -7.11
CA HIS A 159 -18.18 11.01 -8.08
C HIS A 159 -18.10 12.40 -7.41
N PRO A 160 -17.46 13.41 -8.03
CA PRO A 160 -17.22 14.72 -7.42
C PRO A 160 -18.47 15.48 -6.96
N SER A 161 -19.64 15.16 -7.50
CA SER A 161 -20.91 15.79 -7.13
C SER A 161 -21.49 15.29 -5.79
N ILE A 162 -20.98 14.18 -5.26
CA ILE A 162 -21.48 13.61 -4.01
C ILE A 162 -20.86 14.35 -2.82
N ILE A 163 -21.72 14.74 -1.87
CA ILE A 163 -21.28 15.27 -0.58
C ILE A 163 -20.72 14.11 0.22
N LYS A 164 -19.42 14.19 0.54
CA LYS A 164 -18.68 13.12 1.21
C LYS A 164 -18.89 13.21 2.71
N HIS A 165 -19.03 12.06 3.37
CA HIS A 165 -18.88 11.98 4.81
C HIS A 165 -17.41 12.08 5.23
N LEU A 166 -17.17 12.29 6.52
CA LEU A 166 -15.83 12.55 7.07
C LEU A 166 -14.82 11.45 6.73
N GLY A 167 -15.21 10.18 6.84
CA GLY A 167 -14.34 9.03 6.57
C GLY A 167 -13.91 8.87 5.12
N ALA A 168 -14.66 9.44 4.17
CA ALA A 168 -14.36 9.38 2.75
C ALA A 168 -13.40 10.49 2.26
N GLY A 169 -13.11 11.50 3.08
CA GLY A 169 -12.33 12.67 2.66
C GLY A 169 -10.82 12.40 2.50
N GLY A 170 -10.26 11.48 3.28
CA GLY A 170 -8.80 11.37 3.43
C GLY A 170 -8.07 10.67 2.28
N THR A 171 -8.77 10.01 1.37
CA THR A 171 -8.19 9.34 0.19
C THR A 171 -8.49 10.08 -1.12
N ARG A 172 -8.87 11.36 -1.05
CA ARG A 172 -9.22 12.18 -2.24
C ARG A 172 -10.29 11.50 -3.11
N ASN A 173 -11.29 10.91 -2.46
CA ASN A 173 -12.41 10.16 -3.05
C ASN A 173 -12.05 8.76 -3.55
N GLU A 174 -10.79 8.33 -3.46
CA GLU A 174 -10.36 7.03 -3.96
C GLU A 174 -10.89 5.92 -3.04
N ILE A 175 -11.70 5.04 -3.61
CA ILE A 175 -12.32 3.91 -2.93
C ILE A 175 -11.39 2.71 -3.02
N ALA A 176 -11.00 2.35 -4.25
CA ALA A 176 -10.15 1.20 -4.49
C ALA A 176 -9.28 1.41 -5.73
N HIS A 177 -8.06 0.89 -5.72
CA HIS A 177 -7.23 0.78 -6.91
C HIS A 177 -6.51 -0.55 -6.98
N LEU A 178 -6.24 -1.00 -8.21
CA LEU A 178 -5.54 -2.24 -8.49
C LEU A 178 -4.05 -1.98 -8.74
N HIS A 179 -3.18 -2.73 -8.06
CA HIS A 179 -1.76 -2.77 -8.40
C HIS A 179 -1.54 -3.65 -9.63
N GLU A 180 -1.23 -3.03 -10.77
CA GLU A 180 -0.94 -3.78 -12.01
C GLU A 180 0.20 -4.79 -11.83
N SER A 181 1.20 -4.52 -10.98
CA SER A 181 2.40 -5.35 -10.83
C SER A 181 2.21 -6.68 -10.09
N ASP A 182 1.16 -6.81 -9.28
CA ASP A 182 0.96 -7.98 -8.42
C ASP A 182 -0.50 -8.37 -8.16
N GLY A 183 -1.46 -7.52 -8.53
CA GLY A 183 -2.90 -7.79 -8.41
C GLY A 183 -3.47 -7.60 -7.01
N SER A 184 -2.68 -7.16 -6.03
CA SER A 184 -3.21 -6.65 -4.77
C SER A 184 -3.90 -5.30 -4.99
N MET A 185 -4.69 -4.86 -4.02
CA MET A 185 -5.43 -3.61 -4.09
C MET A 185 -5.22 -2.77 -2.84
N HIS A 186 -5.36 -1.46 -2.97
CA HIS A 186 -5.71 -0.64 -1.82
C HIS A 186 -7.21 -0.37 -1.84
N VAL A 187 -7.85 -0.48 -0.67
CA VAL A 187 -9.28 -0.26 -0.48
C VAL A 187 -9.52 0.59 0.78
N SER A 188 -10.39 1.58 0.67
CA SER A 188 -10.90 2.40 1.78
C SER A 188 -12.07 1.68 2.45
N LEU A 189 -11.88 1.18 3.67
CA LEU A 189 -12.85 0.33 4.39
C LEU A 189 -13.33 0.98 5.69
N ALA A 190 -14.51 0.62 6.18
CA ALA A 190 -14.88 1.01 7.54
C ALA A 190 -13.84 0.51 8.55
N PRO A 191 -13.54 1.22 9.66
CA PRO A 191 -12.55 0.79 10.65
C PRO A 191 -12.75 -0.65 11.17
N SER A 192 -14.00 -1.06 11.39
CA SER A 192 -14.37 -2.42 11.80
C SER A 192 -14.06 -3.47 10.71
N ASP A 193 -14.39 -3.17 9.46
CA ASP A 193 -14.10 -4.02 8.31
C ASP A 193 -12.59 -4.16 8.07
N ALA A 194 -11.85 -3.06 8.16
CA ALA A 194 -10.39 -3.05 8.07
C ALA A 194 -9.77 -3.95 9.14
N LYS A 195 -10.23 -3.82 10.40
CA LYS A 195 -9.82 -4.71 11.49
C LYS A 195 -10.11 -6.17 11.15
N LEU A 196 -11.32 -6.49 10.72
CA LEU A 196 -11.75 -7.84 10.43
C LEU A 196 -10.88 -8.49 9.35
N ILE A 197 -10.68 -7.82 8.21
CA ILE A 197 -9.88 -8.39 7.11
C ILE A 197 -8.41 -8.54 7.50
N ILE A 198 -7.87 -7.64 8.34
CA ILE A 198 -6.52 -7.77 8.88
C ILE A 198 -6.48 -8.99 9.79
N GLU A 199 -7.35 -9.12 10.79
CA GLU A 199 -7.32 -10.26 11.73
C GLU A 199 -7.56 -11.62 11.05
N ARG A 200 -8.34 -11.63 9.96
CA ARG A 200 -8.63 -12.83 9.17
C ARG A 200 -7.58 -13.16 8.10
N GLY A 201 -6.54 -12.33 7.94
CA GLY A 201 -5.40 -12.63 7.06
C GLY A 201 -5.53 -12.17 5.62
N TRP A 202 -6.55 -11.36 5.29
CA TRP A 202 -6.83 -10.89 3.93
C TRP A 202 -6.13 -9.59 3.53
N GLY A 203 -5.59 -8.87 4.51
CA GLY A 203 -4.93 -7.61 4.22
C GLY A 203 -4.04 -7.11 5.35
N GLU A 204 -3.42 -5.97 5.09
CA GLU A 204 -2.58 -5.25 6.04
C GLU A 204 -2.72 -3.74 5.88
N ARG A 205 -2.39 -3.00 6.94
CA ARG A 205 -2.41 -1.55 6.92
C ARG A 205 -1.42 -0.98 5.91
N PHE A 206 -1.79 0.13 5.28
CA PHE A 206 -0.81 0.97 4.60
C PHE A 206 0.15 1.59 5.62
N GLY A 207 1.44 1.70 5.26
CA GLY A 207 2.49 2.10 6.21
C GLY A 207 2.33 3.51 6.79
N LEU A 208 1.56 4.41 6.17
CA LEU A 208 1.24 5.75 6.68
C LEU A 208 -0.25 5.91 7.06
N SER A 209 -0.98 4.80 7.19
CA SER A 209 -2.37 4.80 7.65
C SER A 209 -2.46 5.17 9.13
N GLY A 210 -3.38 6.07 9.47
CA GLY A 210 -3.53 6.66 10.80
C GLY A 210 -2.68 7.91 11.05
N SER A 211 -1.78 8.28 10.13
CA SER A 211 -1.00 9.52 10.18
C SER A 211 -1.35 10.44 9.01
N ILE A 212 -0.78 10.17 7.83
CA ILE A 212 -0.97 10.97 6.61
C ILE A 212 -2.22 10.52 5.85
N LEU A 213 -2.48 9.21 5.85
CA LEU A 213 -3.69 8.63 5.25
C LEU A 213 -4.62 8.12 6.36
N PRO A 214 -5.92 8.00 6.07
CA PRO A 214 -6.87 7.36 6.97
C PRO A 214 -6.42 5.96 7.40
N VAL A 215 -6.80 5.53 8.60
CA VAL A 215 -6.56 4.15 9.04
C VAL A 215 -7.32 3.13 8.19
N THR A 216 -8.39 3.60 7.56
CA THR A 216 -9.29 2.86 6.66
C THR A 216 -8.64 2.46 5.34
N TYR A 217 -7.50 3.07 4.99
CA TYR A 217 -6.76 2.79 3.77
C TYR A 217 -5.91 1.53 3.92
N THR A 218 -6.45 0.40 3.45
CA THR A 218 -5.94 -0.95 3.72
C THR A 218 -5.48 -1.60 2.43
N MET A 219 -4.36 -2.33 2.48
CA MET A 219 -3.94 -3.20 1.39
C MET A 219 -4.71 -4.54 1.50
N VAL A 220 -5.43 -4.92 0.46
CA VAL A 220 -6.07 -6.22 0.30
C VAL A 220 -5.16 -7.08 -0.58
N TYR A 221 -4.83 -8.28 -0.12
CA TYR A 221 -3.90 -9.16 -0.81
C TYR A 221 -4.46 -9.67 -2.14
N ALA A 222 -3.56 -9.97 -3.08
CA ALA A 222 -3.92 -10.53 -4.37
C ALA A 222 -4.57 -11.92 -4.18
N PRO A 223 -5.66 -12.24 -4.90
CA PRO A 223 -6.28 -13.56 -4.84
C PRO A 223 -5.39 -14.62 -5.49
N ARG A 224 -5.41 -15.83 -4.93
CA ARG A 224 -4.71 -17.01 -5.48
C ARG A 224 -5.63 -17.93 -6.28
N ASP A 225 -6.92 -17.88 -6.01
CA ASP A 225 -7.95 -18.73 -6.62
C ASP A 225 -9.29 -17.99 -6.67
N GLU A 226 -10.31 -18.65 -7.23
CA GLU A 226 -11.65 -18.08 -7.37
C GLU A 226 -12.37 -17.83 -6.03
N GLU A 227 -12.09 -18.63 -5.00
CA GLU A 227 -12.66 -18.43 -3.66
C GLU A 227 -12.13 -17.12 -3.08
N GLU A 228 -10.81 -16.91 -3.16
CA GLU A 228 -10.17 -15.65 -2.75
C GLU A 228 -10.62 -14.46 -3.59
N MET A 229 -10.80 -14.64 -4.90
CA MET A 229 -11.29 -13.60 -5.80
C MET A 229 -12.67 -13.10 -5.36
N ARG A 230 -13.61 -14.02 -5.05
CA ARG A 230 -14.95 -13.66 -4.56
C ARG A 230 -14.89 -12.91 -3.23
N ILE A 231 -14.02 -13.33 -2.32
CA ILE A 231 -13.86 -12.64 -1.02
C ILE A 231 -13.26 -11.24 -1.21
N ALA A 232 -12.24 -11.10 -2.05
CA ALA A 232 -11.65 -9.80 -2.37
C ALA A 232 -12.65 -8.84 -3.04
N GLU A 233 -13.53 -9.34 -3.92
CA GLU A 233 -14.65 -8.55 -4.45
C GLU A 233 -15.61 -8.10 -3.34
N THR A 234 -16.01 -8.99 -2.43
CA THR A 234 -16.86 -8.63 -1.28
C THR A 234 -16.25 -7.51 -0.46
N ILE A 235 -14.93 -7.54 -0.24
CA ILE A 235 -14.19 -6.47 0.45
C ILE A 235 -14.24 -5.15 -0.35
N VAL A 236 -14.02 -5.19 -1.67
CA VAL A 236 -14.13 -3.98 -2.53
C VAL A 236 -15.53 -3.38 -2.46
N ARG A 237 -16.57 -4.21 -2.52
CA ARG A 237 -17.97 -3.77 -2.42
C ARG A 237 -18.29 -3.16 -1.05
N ALA A 238 -17.76 -3.72 0.03
CA ALA A 238 -17.88 -3.11 1.36
C ALA A 238 -17.21 -1.73 1.42
N GLY A 239 -16.05 -1.57 0.77
CA GLY A 239 -15.39 -0.26 0.63
C GLY A 239 -16.25 0.76 -0.13
N VAL A 240 -16.97 0.34 -1.17
CA VAL A 240 -17.93 1.20 -1.87
C VAL A 240 -19.05 1.66 -0.94
N LYS A 241 -19.69 0.74 -0.22
CA LYS A 241 -20.76 1.06 0.74
C LYS A 241 -20.29 2.04 1.81
N PHE A 242 -19.12 1.78 2.40
CA PHE A 242 -18.51 2.66 3.38
C PHE A 242 -18.28 4.05 2.79
N MET A 243 -17.65 4.15 1.62
CA MET A 243 -17.28 5.42 1.01
C MET A 243 -18.51 6.23 0.56
N LEU A 244 -19.60 5.59 0.13
CA LEU A 244 -20.87 6.25 -0.16
C LEU A 244 -21.67 6.60 1.10
N GLY A 245 -21.32 6.04 2.25
CA GLY A 245 -22.03 6.26 3.52
C GLY A 245 -23.40 5.57 3.56
N GLU A 246 -23.56 4.45 2.85
CA GLU A 246 -24.80 3.69 2.82
C GLU A 246 -25.15 3.16 4.22
N GLU A 247 -26.45 3.13 4.53
CA GLU A 247 -26.97 2.41 5.69
C GLU A 247 -27.19 0.94 5.28
N VAL A 248 -26.81 0.00 6.15
CA VAL A 248 -27.00 -1.45 5.93
C VAL A 248 -28.48 -1.81 5.99
#